data_AF-A0A1S9B0K0-F1
#
_entry.id   AF-A0A1S9B0K0-F1
#
_cell.length_a   1.000
_cell.length_b   1.000
_cell.length_c   1.000
_cell.angle_alpha   90.00
_cell.angle_beta   90.00
_cell.angle_gamma   90.00
#
_symmetry.space_group_name_H-M   'P 1'
#
loop_
_entity.id
_entity.type
_entity.pdbx_description
1 polymer ?
#
loop_
_entity_poly.entity_id
_entity_poly.type
_entity_poly.pdbx_seq_one_letter_code
_entity_poly.pdbx_strand_id
1 'polypeptide(L)'
;METDEPRLPEQPSGQLPASHFPASLTPPEAPGDSQLPPEAAGPARSWLTGTVWGCALLAVGGGAVLMVLLTALSTNGFRQYGFMVFVSAPFLCGLVTNILFVWLNPERPTRNGAVAGAVVTLLTVQTALALMVASALEGMICVLMAAPLALLAAWAGALVGAAGHRAGLERHRVPVLSLLVLLYPVGQLVEMQHSGPPKPHRVSTRLRVRATPEQVWRVLIGPVQYPTAVGPFFRAGVAYPLSTAVQLDSAGRRTLTCAYSQGRAHLPITGWQPGRELAFQIPNTPAPMRELSPYPRIHAPHLHGYFSVDRGTFRLLPQPDGSTVLEATTVYRHSIGPRAYWQLWSDYLLDDMHQRVLTALKTQAEHE
;
A
#
# COMPACT_ATOMS: atom_id res chain seq x y z
N MET A 1 -83.12 0.42 41.45
CA MET A 1 -84.30 1.29 41.62
C MET A 1 -84.02 2.54 40.84
N GLU A 2 -84.39 2.52 39.56
CA GLU A 2 -85.70 3.00 39.04
C GLU A 2 -85.63 4.51 38.82
N THR A 3 -85.31 4.94 37.60
CA THR A 3 -86.26 5.34 36.54
C THR A 3 -87.07 6.57 36.92
N ASP A 4 -86.89 7.68 36.18
CA ASP A 4 -88.01 8.23 35.41
C ASP A 4 -87.51 9.17 34.30
N GLU A 5 -87.93 8.88 33.08
CA GLU A 5 -87.92 9.78 31.91
C GLU A 5 -89.21 10.61 31.92
N PRO A 6 -89.26 11.77 31.23
CA PRO A 6 -90.37 11.87 30.29
C PRO A 6 -90.07 12.63 28.97
N ARG A 7 -90.37 11.91 27.87
CA ARG A 7 -91.15 12.27 26.66
C ARG A 7 -90.84 13.55 25.86
N LEU A 8 -90.50 13.29 24.59
CA LEU A 8 -90.67 14.13 23.39
C LEU A 8 -92.15 14.50 23.11
N PRO A 9 -92.37 15.56 22.31
CA PRO A 9 -93.34 15.46 21.22
C PRO A 9 -92.79 15.94 19.84
N GLU A 10 -93.01 15.04 18.88
CA GLU A 10 -93.41 15.18 17.46
C GLU A 10 -92.97 16.37 16.58
N GLN A 11 -92.40 15.98 15.42
CA GLN A 11 -92.21 16.82 14.24
C GLN A 11 -93.52 16.99 13.43
N PRO A 12 -93.71 18.14 12.74
CA PRO A 12 -94.56 18.21 11.57
C PRO A 12 -93.76 18.00 10.27
N SER A 13 -94.27 17.08 9.47
CA SER A 13 -93.94 16.80 8.07
C SER A 13 -94.26 17.99 7.14
N GLY A 14 -93.28 18.42 6.34
CA GLY A 14 -93.47 19.38 5.25
C GLY A 14 -92.59 19.04 4.04
N GLN A 15 -93.21 18.59 2.95
CA GLN A 15 -92.59 18.33 1.65
C GLN A 15 -92.40 19.62 0.84
N LEU A 16 -91.15 19.87 0.43
CA LEU A 16 -90.63 20.42 -0.86
C LEU A 16 -91.11 21.81 -1.37
N PRO A 17 -90.19 22.61 -1.97
CA PRO A 17 -89.85 22.40 -3.38
C PRO A 17 -88.35 22.37 -3.69
N ALA A 18 -88.03 21.62 -4.74
CA ALA A 18 -86.71 21.51 -5.33
C ALA A 18 -86.16 22.86 -5.80
N SER A 19 -85.09 23.34 -5.18
CA SER A 19 -84.29 24.44 -5.70
C SER A 19 -83.29 23.91 -6.73
N HIS A 20 -83.52 24.27 -7.99
CA HIS A 20 -82.55 24.16 -9.08
C HIS A 20 -81.25 24.88 -8.71
N PHE A 21 -80.19 24.12 -8.44
CA PHE A 21 -78.82 24.66 -8.41
C PHE A 21 -78.19 24.50 -9.80
N PRO A 22 -77.75 25.59 -10.46
CA PRO A 22 -76.96 25.47 -11.67
C PRO A 22 -75.57 24.92 -11.32
N ALA A 23 -75.23 23.79 -11.92
CA ALA A 23 -73.89 23.24 -11.92
C ALA A 23 -72.98 24.10 -12.80
N SER A 24 -72.14 24.94 -12.20
CA SER A 24 -70.80 25.33 -12.70
C SER A 24 -70.28 26.56 -11.93
N LEU A 25 -69.57 26.33 -10.83
CA LEU A 25 -68.59 27.28 -10.31
C LEU A 25 -67.36 26.48 -9.91
N THR A 26 -66.49 26.25 -10.89
CA THR A 26 -65.12 25.80 -10.68
C THR A 26 -64.39 26.84 -9.81
N PRO A 27 -63.69 26.42 -8.73
CA PRO A 27 -62.82 27.35 -8.01
C PRO A 27 -61.72 27.86 -8.95
N PRO A 28 -61.25 29.12 -8.80
CA PRO A 28 -60.16 29.64 -9.61
C PRO A 28 -58.93 28.76 -9.43
N GLU A 29 -58.44 28.26 -10.56
CA GLU A 29 -57.22 27.47 -10.71
C GLU A 29 -56.08 28.21 -9.99
N ALA A 30 -55.51 27.59 -8.94
CA ALA A 30 -54.27 28.06 -8.37
C ALA A 30 -53.25 28.16 -9.51
N PRO A 31 -52.44 29.24 -9.62
CA PRO A 31 -51.45 29.34 -10.67
C PRO A 31 -50.59 28.09 -10.58
N GLY A 32 -50.67 27.26 -11.63
CA GLY A 32 -50.03 25.97 -11.67
C GLY A 32 -48.58 26.14 -11.25
N ASP A 33 -48.12 25.25 -10.38
CA ASP A 33 -46.70 25.00 -10.22
C ASP A 33 -46.15 24.79 -11.63
N SER A 34 -45.58 25.85 -12.19
CA SER A 34 -44.70 25.75 -13.33
C SER A 34 -43.58 24.89 -12.81
N GLN A 35 -43.67 23.59 -13.10
CA GLN A 35 -42.54 22.70 -13.05
C GLN A 35 -41.49 23.38 -13.90
N LEU A 36 -40.58 24.09 -13.24
CA LEU A 36 -39.35 24.57 -13.84
C LEU A 36 -38.80 23.34 -14.56
N PRO A 37 -38.60 23.40 -15.90
CA PRO A 37 -38.07 22.26 -16.62
C PRO A 37 -36.80 21.83 -15.88
N PRO A 38 -36.59 20.51 -15.65
CA PRO A 38 -35.44 20.04 -14.90
C PRO A 38 -34.21 20.71 -15.51
N GLU A 39 -33.54 21.53 -14.69
CA GLU A 39 -32.44 22.39 -15.10
C GLU A 39 -31.53 21.55 -16.00
N ALA A 40 -31.53 21.84 -17.31
CA ALA A 40 -30.94 20.97 -18.30
C ALA A 40 -29.45 20.87 -17.97
N ALA A 41 -29.06 19.77 -17.32
CA ALA A 41 -27.70 19.54 -16.90
C ALA A 41 -26.81 19.75 -18.13
N GLY A 42 -25.86 20.68 -18.04
CA GLY A 42 -24.99 21.01 -19.17
C GLY A 42 -24.38 19.75 -19.80
N PRO A 43 -24.02 19.79 -21.09
CA PRO A 43 -23.65 18.59 -21.87
C PRO A 43 -22.55 17.72 -21.22
N ALA A 44 -21.67 18.32 -20.41
CA ALA A 44 -20.68 17.60 -19.63
C ALA A 44 -21.27 16.81 -18.45
N ARG A 45 -22.25 17.36 -17.72
CA ARG A 45 -22.90 16.71 -16.56
C ARG A 45 -23.82 15.58 -17.01
N SER A 46 -24.52 15.75 -18.14
CA SER A 46 -25.31 14.68 -18.77
C SER A 46 -24.43 13.57 -19.37
N TRP A 47 -23.25 13.89 -19.90
CA TRP A 47 -22.29 12.87 -20.38
C TRP A 47 -21.62 12.08 -19.25
N LEU A 48 -21.19 12.78 -18.18
CA LEU A 48 -20.50 12.18 -17.02
C LEU A 48 -21.36 11.16 -16.26
N THR A 49 -22.67 11.38 -16.20
CA THR A 49 -23.62 10.50 -15.49
C THR A 49 -24.49 9.66 -16.43
N GLY A 50 -24.51 9.99 -17.73
CA GLY A 50 -25.31 9.29 -18.75
C GLY A 50 -24.54 8.25 -19.56
N THR A 51 -23.21 8.12 -19.39
CA THR A 51 -22.38 7.14 -20.11
C THR A 51 -21.60 6.24 -19.16
N VAL A 52 -21.39 4.98 -19.54
CA VAL A 52 -20.60 4.01 -18.76
C VAL A 52 -19.17 4.51 -18.52
N TRP A 53 -18.60 5.21 -19.50
CA TRP A 53 -17.27 5.82 -19.41
C TRP A 53 -17.22 6.98 -18.42
N GLY A 54 -18.23 7.84 -18.40
CA GLY A 54 -18.37 8.91 -17.41
C GLY A 54 -18.48 8.35 -15.99
N CYS A 55 -19.34 7.34 -15.79
CA CYS A 55 -19.50 6.67 -14.50
C CYS A 55 -18.22 5.96 -14.03
N ALA A 56 -17.50 5.30 -14.96
CA ALA A 56 -16.21 4.71 -14.70
C ALA A 56 -15.17 5.76 -14.29
N LEU A 57 -15.11 6.89 -15.00
CA LEU A 57 -14.18 7.97 -14.70
C LEU A 57 -14.42 8.56 -13.30
N LEU A 58 -15.67 8.81 -12.93
CA LEU A 58 -16.03 9.30 -11.60
C LEU A 58 -15.69 8.28 -10.51
N ALA A 59 -15.95 6.99 -10.75
CA ALA A 59 -15.60 5.92 -9.82
C ALA A 59 -14.08 5.78 -9.63
N VAL A 60 -13.33 5.82 -10.73
CA VAL A 60 -11.85 5.80 -10.73
C VAL A 60 -11.29 7.01 -9.99
N GLY A 61 -11.75 8.21 -10.32
CA GLY A 61 -11.30 9.44 -9.67
C GLY A 61 -11.59 9.43 -8.17
N GLY A 62 -12.84 9.11 -7.78
CA GLY A 62 -13.26 9.08 -6.37
C GLY A 62 -12.48 8.05 -5.55
N GLY A 63 -12.36 6.82 -6.04
CA GLY A 63 -11.62 5.76 -5.35
C GLY A 63 -10.12 6.07 -5.27
N ALA A 64 -9.52 6.60 -6.34
CA ALA A 64 -8.10 6.92 -6.37
C ALA A 64 -7.76 8.05 -5.39
N VAL A 65 -8.57 9.12 -5.36
CA VAL A 65 -8.41 10.21 -4.39
C VAL A 65 -8.56 9.67 -2.97
N LEU A 66 -9.56 8.83 -2.70
CA LEU A 66 -9.73 8.21 -1.39
C LEU A 66 -8.48 7.43 -0.98
N MET A 67 -7.95 6.57 -1.85
CA MET A 67 -6.74 5.79 -1.57
C MET A 67 -5.54 6.68 -1.26
N VAL A 68 -5.31 7.74 -2.06
CA VAL A 68 -4.22 8.69 -1.84
C VAL A 68 -4.37 9.40 -0.49
N LEU A 69 -5.58 9.85 -0.14
CA LEU A 69 -5.84 10.51 1.14
C LEU A 69 -5.64 9.57 2.34
N LEU A 70 -6.13 8.34 2.26
CA LEU A 70 -5.92 7.34 3.32
C LEU A 70 -4.45 6.97 3.47
N THR A 71 -3.72 6.80 2.37
CA THR A 71 -2.27 6.58 2.41
C THR A 71 -1.55 7.76 3.04
N ALA A 72 -1.84 8.99 2.61
CA ALA A 72 -1.23 10.20 3.17
C ALA A 72 -1.55 10.36 4.67
N LEU A 73 -2.77 10.05 5.10
CA LEU A 73 -3.13 10.04 6.52
C LEU A 73 -2.29 9.02 7.31
N SER A 74 -2.07 7.84 6.74
CA SER A 74 -1.29 6.77 7.36
C SER A 74 0.19 7.14 7.49
N THR A 75 0.80 7.61 6.40
CA THR A 75 2.25 7.83 6.31
C THR A 75 2.67 9.17 6.90
N ASN A 76 1.88 10.23 6.72
CA ASN A 76 2.21 11.57 7.22
C ASN A 76 1.55 11.87 8.57
N GLY A 77 0.30 11.45 8.77
CA GLY A 77 -0.42 11.68 10.02
C GLY A 77 0.02 10.73 11.12
N PHE A 78 -0.14 9.43 10.89
CA PHE A 78 0.17 8.39 11.88
C PHE A 78 1.61 7.87 11.83
N ARG A 79 2.34 8.15 10.74
CA ARG A 79 3.70 7.65 10.48
C ARG A 79 3.78 6.13 10.62
N GLN A 80 2.80 5.45 10.03
CA GLN A 80 2.72 3.99 9.99
C GLN A 80 2.76 3.48 8.56
N TYR A 81 3.54 2.43 8.38
CA TYR A 81 3.64 1.67 7.14
C TYR A 81 3.16 0.24 7.39
N GLY A 82 1.99 0.06 8.00
CA GLY A 82 1.47 -1.23 8.43
C GLY A 82 0.33 -1.80 7.56
N PHE A 83 -0.46 -2.68 8.15
CA PHE A 83 -1.57 -3.35 7.48
C PHE A 83 -2.62 -2.36 6.97
N MET A 84 -2.86 -1.28 7.72
CA MET A 84 -3.90 -0.32 7.38
C MET A 84 -3.61 0.43 6.06
N VAL A 85 -2.36 0.75 5.76
CA VAL A 85 -2.00 1.43 4.50
C VAL A 85 -1.89 0.45 3.33
N PHE A 86 -1.36 -0.76 3.55
CA PHE A 86 -1.09 -1.69 2.45
C PHE A 86 -2.22 -2.67 2.15
N VAL A 87 -3.20 -2.84 3.06
CA VAL A 87 -4.34 -3.75 2.87
C VAL A 87 -5.66 -3.00 3.04
N SER A 88 -5.90 -2.35 4.19
CA SER A 88 -7.20 -1.73 4.45
C SER A 88 -7.52 -0.56 3.51
N ALA A 89 -6.55 0.32 3.20
CA ALA A 89 -6.77 1.43 2.28
C ALA A 89 -7.08 0.98 0.84
N PRO A 90 -6.29 0.09 0.20
CA PRO A 90 -6.63 -0.47 -1.10
C PRO A 90 -7.97 -1.22 -1.09
N PHE A 91 -8.27 -1.98 -0.03
CA PHE A 91 -9.56 -2.65 0.14
C PHE A 91 -10.73 -1.67 0.14
N LEU A 92 -10.67 -0.62 0.97
CA LEU A 92 -11.71 0.42 1.01
C LEU A 92 -11.84 1.15 -0.32
N CYS A 93 -10.71 1.42 -0.99
CA CYS A 93 -10.68 1.99 -2.33
C CYS A 93 -11.47 1.12 -3.31
N GLY A 94 -11.14 -0.17 -3.42
CA GLY A 94 -11.86 -1.08 -4.32
C GLY A 94 -13.34 -1.24 -3.99
N LEU A 95 -13.68 -1.30 -2.70
CA LEU A 95 -15.06 -1.33 -2.21
C LEU A 95 -15.85 -0.09 -2.65
N VAL A 96 -15.31 1.11 -2.38
CA VAL A 96 -15.95 2.39 -2.72
C VAL A 96 -16.05 2.55 -4.22
N THR A 97 -15.00 2.25 -4.97
CA THR A 97 -15.00 2.29 -6.44
C THR A 97 -16.09 1.41 -7.01
N ASN A 98 -16.22 0.17 -6.54
CA ASN A 98 -17.22 -0.75 -7.07
C ASN A 98 -18.65 -0.26 -6.78
N ILE A 99 -18.91 0.17 -5.54
CA ILE A 99 -20.23 0.69 -5.15
C ILE A 99 -20.56 1.96 -5.93
N LEU A 100 -19.62 2.87 -6.07
CA LEU A 100 -19.78 4.13 -6.82
C LEU A 100 -20.07 3.84 -8.29
N PHE A 101 -19.32 2.93 -8.90
CA PHE A 101 -19.53 2.55 -10.31
C PHE A 101 -20.91 1.94 -10.55
N VAL A 102 -21.35 1.02 -9.68
CA VAL A 102 -22.67 0.39 -9.77
C VAL A 102 -23.79 1.40 -9.53
N TRP A 103 -23.63 2.27 -8.53
CA TRP A 103 -24.63 3.29 -8.18
C TRP A 103 -24.84 4.30 -9.31
N LEU A 104 -23.75 4.72 -9.97
CA LEU A 104 -23.81 5.63 -11.12
C LEU A 104 -24.28 4.94 -12.40
N ASN A 105 -24.36 3.61 -12.44
CA ASN A 105 -24.72 2.83 -13.65
C ASN A 105 -25.76 1.72 -13.35
N PRO A 106 -26.96 2.07 -12.83
CA PRO A 106 -27.93 1.09 -12.33
C PRO A 106 -28.63 0.27 -13.42
N GLU A 107 -28.76 0.79 -14.64
CA GLU A 107 -29.61 0.17 -15.68
C GLU A 107 -28.92 -0.93 -16.50
N ARG A 108 -27.65 -1.28 -16.23
CA ARG A 108 -26.87 -2.17 -17.12
C ARG A 108 -26.15 -3.33 -16.42
N PRO A 109 -26.83 -4.16 -15.61
CA PRO A 109 -26.24 -5.38 -15.07
C PRO A 109 -26.20 -6.47 -16.15
N THR A 110 -25.33 -6.34 -17.14
CA THR A 110 -25.06 -7.45 -18.07
C THR A 110 -24.11 -8.46 -17.41
N ARG A 111 -24.02 -9.67 -17.98
CA ARG A 111 -23.02 -10.71 -17.64
C ARG A 111 -21.58 -10.17 -17.59
N ASN A 112 -21.31 -9.02 -18.22
CA ASN A 112 -20.01 -8.33 -18.23
C ASN A 112 -19.82 -7.32 -17.07
N GLY A 113 -20.82 -7.09 -16.21
CA GLY A 113 -20.75 -6.09 -15.13
C GLY A 113 -19.69 -6.39 -14.06
N ALA A 114 -19.45 -7.67 -13.75
CA ALA A 114 -18.37 -8.07 -12.87
C ALA A 114 -16.98 -7.80 -13.49
N VAL A 115 -16.83 -8.06 -14.80
CA VAL A 115 -15.60 -7.76 -15.54
C VAL A 115 -15.37 -6.26 -15.62
N ALA A 116 -16.42 -5.48 -15.92
CA ALA A 116 -16.33 -4.02 -15.93
C ALA A 116 -15.93 -3.47 -14.55
N GLY A 117 -16.54 -3.96 -13.47
CA GLY A 117 -16.17 -3.57 -12.10
C GLY A 117 -14.73 -3.92 -11.74
N ALA A 118 -14.24 -5.08 -12.18
CA ALA A 118 -12.85 -5.50 -12.00
C ALA A 118 -11.87 -4.59 -12.78
N VAL A 119 -12.20 -4.26 -14.04
CA VAL A 119 -11.40 -3.32 -14.86
C VAL A 119 -11.38 -1.93 -14.22
N VAL A 120 -12.53 -1.41 -13.79
CA VAL A 120 -12.63 -0.11 -13.11
C VAL A 120 -11.80 -0.09 -11.81
N THR A 121 -11.83 -1.19 -11.04
CA THR A 121 -11.00 -1.34 -9.82
C THR A 121 -9.51 -1.34 -10.15
N LEU A 122 -9.10 -2.11 -11.16
CA LEU A 122 -7.72 -2.16 -11.63
C LEU A 122 -7.25 -0.77 -12.11
N LEU A 123 -8.08 -0.05 -12.87
CA LEU A 123 -7.78 1.31 -13.31
C LEU A 123 -7.68 2.27 -12.12
N THR A 124 -8.56 2.14 -11.12
CA THR A 124 -8.51 2.95 -9.89
C THR A 124 -7.18 2.79 -9.16
N VAL A 125 -6.75 1.55 -8.92
CA VAL A 125 -5.47 1.29 -8.24
C VAL A 125 -4.31 1.86 -9.05
N GLN A 126 -4.27 1.64 -10.37
CA GLN A 126 -3.24 2.21 -11.23
C GLN A 126 -3.22 3.75 -11.17
N THR A 127 -4.40 4.38 -11.25
CA THR A 127 -4.52 5.84 -11.13
C THR A 127 -4.07 6.33 -9.75
N ALA A 128 -4.44 5.65 -8.66
CA ALA A 128 -3.99 6.00 -7.31
C ALA A 128 -2.46 5.91 -7.17
N LEU A 129 -1.86 4.81 -7.62
CA LEU A 129 -0.42 4.61 -7.59
C LEU A 129 0.32 5.65 -8.46
N ALA A 130 -0.19 5.94 -9.65
CA ALA A 130 0.35 6.99 -10.52
C ALA A 130 0.25 8.38 -9.87
N LEU A 131 -0.87 8.70 -9.20
CA LEU A 131 -1.04 9.95 -8.46
C LEU A 131 -0.08 10.05 -7.27
N MET A 132 0.23 8.96 -6.56
CA MET A 132 1.24 8.97 -5.49
C MET A 132 2.64 9.30 -6.03
N VAL A 133 3.02 8.70 -7.16
CA VAL A 133 4.31 9.01 -7.82
C VAL A 133 4.32 10.47 -8.33
N ALA A 134 3.23 10.91 -8.97
CA ALA A 134 3.10 12.25 -9.52
C ALA A 134 3.04 13.35 -8.44
N SER A 135 2.58 13.02 -7.23
CA SER A 135 2.58 13.95 -6.08
C SER A 135 3.84 13.87 -5.23
N ALA A 136 4.85 13.09 -5.67
CA ALA A 136 6.10 12.87 -4.94
C ALA A 136 5.94 12.30 -3.51
N LEU A 137 4.80 11.67 -3.23
CA LEU A 137 4.51 11.00 -1.95
C LEU A 137 5.25 9.67 -1.83
N GLU A 138 5.45 8.97 -2.93
CA GLU A 138 6.10 7.66 -2.93
C GLU A 138 7.00 7.53 -4.16
N GLY A 139 8.01 6.68 -4.06
CA GLY A 139 8.91 6.38 -5.17
C GLY A 139 8.41 5.24 -6.06
N MET A 140 8.91 5.18 -7.30
CA MET A 140 8.45 4.20 -8.27
C MET A 140 8.76 2.75 -7.85
N ILE A 141 9.88 2.51 -7.15
CA ILE A 141 10.28 1.16 -6.76
C ILE A 141 9.34 0.65 -5.67
N CYS A 142 9.13 1.43 -4.61
CA CYS A 142 8.23 1.04 -3.54
C CYS A 142 6.77 0.92 -3.98
N VAL A 143 6.31 1.77 -4.89
CA VAL A 143 4.97 1.63 -5.51
C VAL A 143 4.87 0.32 -6.29
N LEU A 144 5.87 -0.02 -7.09
CA LEU A 144 5.89 -1.29 -7.82
C LEU A 144 5.90 -2.50 -6.87
N MET A 145 6.66 -2.42 -5.78
CA MET A 145 6.70 -3.46 -4.74
C MET A 145 5.38 -3.55 -3.97
N ALA A 146 4.65 -2.45 -3.76
CA ALA A 146 3.37 -2.45 -3.05
C ALA A 146 2.18 -2.86 -3.95
N ALA A 147 2.30 -2.67 -5.28
CA ALA A 147 1.22 -2.87 -6.24
C ALA A 147 0.56 -4.26 -6.20
N PRO A 148 1.28 -5.39 -6.10
CA PRO A 148 0.65 -6.71 -6.03
C PRO A 148 -0.30 -6.84 -4.83
N LEU A 149 0.14 -6.38 -3.66
CA LEU A 149 -0.66 -6.44 -2.43
C LEU A 149 -1.86 -5.50 -2.51
N ALA A 150 -1.65 -4.28 -3.00
CA ALA A 150 -2.71 -3.28 -3.17
C ALA A 150 -3.79 -3.76 -4.15
N LEU A 151 -3.40 -4.36 -5.27
CA LEU A 151 -4.34 -4.92 -6.24
C LEU A 151 -5.18 -6.05 -5.65
N LEU A 152 -4.54 -7.01 -4.96
CA LEU A 152 -5.26 -8.12 -4.33
C LEU A 152 -6.28 -7.62 -3.29
N ALA A 153 -5.88 -6.68 -2.44
CA ALA A 153 -6.76 -6.09 -1.43
C ALA A 153 -7.91 -5.28 -2.06
N ALA A 154 -7.64 -4.47 -3.08
CA ALA A 154 -8.66 -3.71 -3.78
C ALA A 154 -9.67 -4.61 -4.51
N TRP A 155 -9.21 -5.70 -5.12
CA TRP A 155 -10.09 -6.70 -5.72
C TRP A 155 -11.00 -7.36 -4.68
N ALA A 156 -10.46 -7.73 -3.50
CA ALA A 156 -11.28 -8.24 -2.41
C ALA A 156 -12.36 -7.23 -1.97
N GLY A 157 -12.00 -5.95 -1.86
CA GLY A 157 -12.96 -4.88 -1.57
C GLY A 157 -14.05 -4.74 -2.62
N ALA A 158 -13.67 -4.77 -3.89
CA ALA A 158 -14.62 -4.70 -5.01
C ALA A 158 -15.57 -5.90 -5.04
N LEU A 159 -15.11 -7.11 -4.71
CA LEU A 159 -15.95 -8.30 -4.60
C LEU A 159 -16.98 -8.16 -3.46
N VAL A 160 -16.58 -7.61 -2.32
CA VAL A 160 -17.50 -7.33 -1.20
C VAL A 160 -18.54 -6.28 -1.61
N GLY A 161 -18.13 -5.23 -2.33
CA GLY A 161 -19.07 -4.23 -2.88
C GLY A 161 -20.09 -4.84 -3.82
N ALA A 162 -19.64 -5.70 -4.74
CA ALA A 162 -20.50 -6.40 -5.69
C ALA A 162 -21.45 -7.38 -4.99
N ALA A 163 -20.99 -8.08 -3.97
CA ALA A 163 -21.82 -8.98 -3.17
C ALA A 163 -22.88 -8.20 -2.37
N GLY A 164 -22.52 -7.07 -1.77
CA GLY A 164 -23.45 -6.23 -1.03
C GLY A 164 -24.58 -5.66 -1.90
N HIS A 165 -24.25 -5.28 -3.14
CA HIS A 165 -25.25 -4.88 -4.13
C HIS A 165 -26.19 -6.04 -4.49
N ARG A 166 -25.67 -7.24 -4.78
CA ARG A 166 -26.50 -8.43 -5.06
C ARG A 166 -27.38 -8.85 -3.89
N ALA A 167 -26.95 -8.59 -2.66
CA ALA A 167 -27.71 -8.84 -1.44
C ALA A 167 -28.78 -7.78 -1.15
N GLY A 168 -28.94 -6.76 -2.01
CA GLY A 168 -29.97 -5.73 -1.85
C GLY A 168 -29.68 -4.71 -0.74
N LEU A 169 -28.43 -4.58 -0.28
CA LEU A 169 -28.04 -3.68 0.82
C LEU A 169 -27.96 -2.20 0.40
N GLU A 170 -28.63 -1.81 -0.68
CA GLU A 170 -28.52 -0.47 -1.27
C GLU A 170 -28.99 0.63 -0.33
N ARG A 171 -30.03 0.35 0.46
CA ARG A 171 -30.59 1.31 1.43
C ARG A 171 -29.58 1.71 2.51
N HIS A 172 -28.54 0.91 2.75
CA HIS A 172 -27.57 1.12 3.82
C HIS A 172 -26.14 1.39 3.30
N ARG A 173 -25.95 1.53 1.98
CA ARG A 173 -24.62 1.70 1.38
C ARG A 173 -23.86 2.94 1.89
N VAL A 174 -24.53 4.10 1.92
CA VAL A 174 -23.92 5.37 2.36
C VAL A 174 -23.54 5.31 3.85
N PRO A 175 -24.44 4.98 4.80
CA PRO A 175 -24.06 4.96 6.21
C PRO A 175 -22.97 3.91 6.52
N VAL A 176 -22.99 2.74 5.87
CA VAL A 176 -21.95 1.71 6.06
C VAL A 176 -20.60 2.19 5.54
N LEU A 177 -20.54 2.78 4.34
CA LEU A 177 -19.29 3.32 3.79
C LEU A 177 -18.74 4.47 4.63
N SER A 178 -19.61 5.41 5.05
CA SER A 178 -19.23 6.50 5.95
C SER A 178 -18.66 5.97 7.26
N LEU A 179 -19.27 4.94 7.84
CA LEU A 179 -18.77 4.30 9.05
C LEU A 179 -17.40 3.64 8.82
N LEU A 180 -17.22 2.88 7.73
CA LEU A 180 -15.95 2.21 7.43
C LEU A 180 -14.79 3.20 7.22
N VAL A 181 -15.04 4.31 6.51
CA VAL A 181 -14.06 5.38 6.32
C VAL A 181 -13.76 6.09 7.65
N LEU A 182 -14.79 6.34 8.48
CA LEU A 182 -14.63 6.97 9.79
C LEU A 182 -13.91 6.07 10.81
N LEU A 183 -14.02 4.74 10.68
CA LEU A 183 -13.29 3.79 11.50
C LEU A 183 -11.83 3.59 11.07
N TYR A 184 -11.44 4.07 9.88
CA TYR A 184 -10.06 3.93 9.40
C TYR A 184 -9.02 4.57 10.34
N PRO A 185 -9.18 5.82 10.81
CA PRO A 185 -8.28 6.41 11.81
C PRO A 185 -8.25 5.64 13.14
N VAL A 186 -9.37 5.03 13.54
CA VAL A 186 -9.43 4.21 14.76
C VAL A 186 -8.57 2.96 14.58
N GLY A 187 -8.67 2.28 13.44
CA GLY A 187 -7.80 1.14 13.15
C GLY A 187 -6.32 1.52 13.05
N GLN A 188 -5.99 2.72 12.56
CA GLN A 188 -4.63 3.25 12.57
C GLN A 188 -4.11 3.42 14.01
N LEU A 189 -4.93 4.00 14.89
CA LEU A 189 -4.58 4.17 16.29
C LEU A 189 -4.35 2.81 16.97
N VAL A 190 -5.21 1.82 16.69
CA VAL A 190 -5.04 0.45 17.18
C VAL A 190 -3.73 -0.14 16.66
N GLU A 191 -3.44 -0.04 15.35
CA GLU A 191 -2.20 -0.53 14.76
C GLU A 191 -0.97 0.12 15.42
N MET A 192 -0.96 1.45 15.58
CA MET A 192 0.11 2.17 16.27
C MET A 192 0.37 1.66 17.69
N GLN A 193 -0.68 1.43 18.47
CA GLN A 193 -0.58 0.98 19.85
C GLN A 193 -0.07 -0.46 19.95
N HIS A 194 -0.33 -1.28 18.92
CA HIS A 194 0.06 -2.69 18.87
C HIS A 194 1.31 -2.96 18.03
N SER A 195 1.88 -1.93 17.38
CA SER A 195 3.16 -1.98 16.69
C SER A 195 4.29 -2.20 17.71
N GLY A 196 4.52 -3.47 18.07
CA GLY A 196 5.64 -3.87 18.91
C GLY A 196 6.99 -3.60 18.23
N PRO A 197 8.11 -3.65 18.98
CA PRO A 197 9.42 -3.37 18.43
C PRO A 197 9.73 -4.32 17.25
N PRO A 198 10.36 -3.83 16.18
CA PRO A 198 10.74 -4.67 15.04
C PRO A 198 11.61 -5.85 15.49
N LYS A 199 11.12 -7.08 15.30
CA LYS A 199 11.92 -8.28 15.62
C LYS A 199 13.09 -8.40 14.63
N PRO A 200 14.26 -8.89 15.05
CA PRO A 200 15.37 -9.17 14.15
C PRO A 200 15.06 -10.37 13.25
N HIS A 201 15.46 -10.25 11.99
CA HIS A 201 15.41 -11.27 10.97
C HIS A 201 16.83 -11.60 10.50
N ARG A 202 17.02 -12.81 9.97
CA ARG A 202 18.31 -13.28 9.48
C ARG A 202 18.18 -13.82 8.07
N VAL A 203 19.03 -13.32 7.18
CA VAL A 203 19.23 -13.87 5.84
C VAL A 203 20.67 -14.33 5.70
N SER A 204 20.86 -15.51 5.13
CA SER A 204 22.16 -16.15 4.96
C SER A 204 22.30 -16.69 3.54
N THR A 205 23.44 -16.41 2.94
CA THR A 205 23.76 -16.80 1.56
C THR A 205 25.09 -17.54 1.57
N ARG A 206 25.19 -18.63 0.82
CA ARG A 206 26.38 -19.50 0.80
C ARG A 206 26.88 -19.69 -0.63
N LEU A 207 28.19 -19.68 -0.79
CA LEU A 207 28.85 -19.91 -2.06
C LEU A 207 30.10 -20.79 -1.84
N ARG A 208 30.32 -21.76 -2.73
CA ARG A 208 31.55 -22.57 -2.71
C ARG A 208 32.68 -21.85 -3.48
N VAL A 209 33.83 -21.73 -2.85
CA VAL A 209 35.05 -21.13 -3.38
C VAL A 209 36.14 -22.19 -3.42
N ARG A 210 36.73 -22.41 -4.59
CA ARG A 210 37.83 -23.35 -4.85
C ARG A 210 39.17 -22.75 -4.41
N ALA A 211 39.23 -22.34 -3.15
CA ALA A 211 40.40 -21.80 -2.48
C ALA A 211 40.36 -22.19 -0.99
N THR A 212 41.52 -22.24 -0.34
CA THR A 212 41.59 -22.57 1.10
C THR A 212 41.03 -21.43 1.95
N PRO A 213 40.64 -21.69 3.21
CA PRO A 213 40.16 -20.64 4.10
C PRO A 213 41.16 -19.49 4.28
N GLU A 214 42.46 -19.77 4.20
CA GLU A 214 43.53 -18.77 4.31
C GLU A 214 43.58 -17.84 3.09
N GLN A 215 43.43 -18.37 1.87
CA GLN A 215 43.33 -17.57 0.64
C GLN A 215 42.09 -16.68 0.68
N VAL A 216 40.92 -17.27 0.98
CA VAL A 216 39.66 -16.51 1.08
C VAL A 216 39.74 -15.44 2.18
N TRP A 217 40.37 -15.74 3.31
CA TRP A 217 40.56 -14.79 4.39
C TRP A 217 41.42 -13.60 3.97
N ARG A 218 42.51 -13.84 3.23
CA ARG A 218 43.41 -12.79 2.73
C ARG A 218 42.66 -11.81 1.82
N VAL A 219 41.86 -12.32 0.90
CA VAL A 219 40.99 -11.51 0.03
C VAL A 219 39.94 -10.76 0.84
N LEU A 220 39.26 -11.43 1.77
CA LEU A 220 38.19 -10.83 2.58
C LEU A 220 38.65 -9.63 3.41
N ILE A 221 39.87 -9.68 3.97
CA ILE A 221 40.41 -8.56 4.76
C ILE A 221 41.12 -7.51 3.88
N GLY A 222 41.41 -7.85 2.63
CA GLY A 222 42.03 -6.96 1.67
C GLY A 222 41.03 -5.98 1.02
N PRO A 223 41.52 -5.07 0.16
CA PRO A 223 40.67 -4.26 -0.69
C PRO A 223 39.99 -5.12 -1.76
N VAL A 224 38.66 -5.01 -1.85
CA VAL A 224 37.84 -5.70 -2.85
C VAL A 224 37.01 -4.68 -3.61
N GLN A 225 37.03 -4.76 -4.93
CA GLN A 225 36.20 -3.96 -5.82
C GLN A 225 35.12 -4.84 -6.43
N TYR A 226 33.87 -4.41 -6.35
CA TYR A 226 32.74 -5.18 -6.86
C TYR A 226 32.43 -4.79 -8.33
N PRO A 227 32.01 -5.75 -9.18
CA PRO A 227 31.79 -5.49 -10.61
C PRO A 227 30.81 -4.34 -10.88
N THR A 228 31.05 -3.50 -11.89
CA THR A 228 30.13 -2.37 -12.19
C THR A 228 28.74 -2.82 -12.66
N ALA A 229 28.64 -4.00 -13.27
CA ALA A 229 27.37 -4.61 -13.65
C ALA A 229 26.52 -4.92 -12.41
N VAL A 230 25.25 -4.55 -12.47
CA VAL A 230 24.31 -4.64 -11.35
C VAL A 230 22.93 -5.10 -11.82
N GLY A 231 22.22 -5.82 -10.93
CA GLY A 231 20.85 -6.26 -11.15
C GLY A 231 19.85 -5.11 -11.32
N PRO A 232 18.62 -5.40 -11.79
CA PRO A 232 17.64 -4.38 -12.11
C PRO A 232 17.25 -3.50 -10.91
N PHE A 233 17.15 -4.07 -9.70
CA PHE A 233 16.79 -3.31 -8.49
C PHE A 233 17.90 -2.35 -8.04
N PHE A 234 19.16 -2.76 -8.14
CA PHE A 234 20.32 -1.89 -7.88
C PHE A 234 20.40 -0.74 -8.88
N ARG A 235 20.13 -1.02 -10.18
CA ARG A 235 20.01 0.03 -11.20
C ARG A 235 18.86 0.98 -10.94
N ALA A 236 17.74 0.45 -10.44
CA ALA A 236 16.57 1.24 -10.12
C ALA A 236 16.80 2.15 -8.91
N GLY A 237 17.72 1.79 -8.01
CA GLY A 237 18.19 2.68 -6.94
C GLY A 237 18.44 2.03 -5.58
N VAL A 238 18.25 0.72 -5.44
CA VAL A 238 18.61 -0.02 -4.21
C VAL A 238 20.11 0.12 -3.92
N ALA A 239 20.47 0.28 -2.65
CA ALA A 239 21.85 0.44 -2.23
C ALA A 239 22.65 -0.85 -2.36
N TYR A 240 23.85 -0.75 -2.95
CA TYR A 240 24.76 -1.87 -3.12
C TYR A 240 26.22 -1.47 -2.90
N PRO A 241 27.08 -2.41 -2.48
CA PRO A 241 28.50 -2.14 -2.28
C PRO A 241 29.26 -2.00 -3.61
N LEU A 242 30.14 -1.01 -3.65
CA LEU A 242 31.09 -0.69 -4.73
C LEU A 242 32.49 -1.19 -4.40
N SER A 243 32.92 -1.02 -3.16
CA SER A 243 34.17 -1.58 -2.67
C SER A 243 34.18 -1.73 -1.15
N THR A 244 35.03 -2.62 -0.65
CA THR A 244 35.27 -2.83 0.77
C THR A 244 36.76 -2.94 1.06
N ALA A 245 37.18 -2.48 2.24
CA ALA A 245 38.53 -2.72 2.76
C ALA A 245 38.51 -2.71 4.29
N VAL A 246 39.30 -3.59 4.92
CA VAL A 246 39.57 -3.51 6.35
C VAL A 246 40.65 -2.46 6.59
N GLN A 247 40.38 -1.53 7.50
CA GLN A 247 41.29 -0.46 7.90
C GLN A 247 41.29 -0.32 9.42
N LEU A 248 42.23 0.45 9.96
CA LEU A 248 42.20 0.89 11.34
C LEU A 248 41.52 2.26 11.42
N ASP A 249 40.61 2.43 12.38
CA ASP A 249 40.02 3.74 12.68
C ASP A 249 41.05 4.64 13.41
N SER A 250 40.67 5.89 13.67
CA SER A 250 41.52 6.86 14.39
C SER A 250 41.90 6.41 15.81
N ALA A 251 41.19 5.44 16.39
CA ALA A 251 41.47 4.85 17.69
C ALA A 251 42.23 3.51 17.60
N GLY A 252 42.70 3.13 16.41
CA GLY A 252 43.45 1.89 16.17
C GLY A 252 42.58 0.62 16.16
N ARG A 253 41.26 0.73 16.07
CA ARG A 253 40.34 -0.41 16.02
C ARG A 253 40.05 -0.81 14.58
N ARG A 254 39.93 -2.12 14.34
CA ARG A 254 39.61 -2.65 13.01
C ARG A 254 38.19 -2.24 12.59
N THR A 255 38.07 -1.69 11.39
CA THR A 255 36.82 -1.24 10.79
C THR A 255 36.77 -1.70 9.34
N LEU A 256 35.62 -2.24 8.93
CA LEU A 256 35.35 -2.52 7.52
C LEU A 256 34.78 -1.24 6.90
N THR A 257 35.56 -0.58 6.05
CA THR A 257 35.08 0.57 5.29
C THR A 257 34.40 0.06 4.02
N CYS A 258 33.13 0.43 3.83
CA CYS A 258 32.36 0.07 2.66
C CYS A 258 31.94 1.33 1.90
N ALA A 259 32.28 1.40 0.61
CA ALA A 259 31.70 2.36 -0.31
C ALA A 259 30.44 1.76 -0.92
N TYR A 260 29.31 2.43 -0.75
CA TYR A 260 28.04 2.12 -1.36
C TYR A 260 27.73 3.09 -2.50
N SER A 261 26.78 2.74 -3.35
CA SER A 261 26.21 3.63 -4.38
C SER A 261 25.64 4.95 -3.82
N GLN A 262 25.31 5.02 -2.53
CA GLN A 262 24.66 6.17 -1.87
C GLN A 262 25.53 6.79 -0.77
N GLY A 263 26.81 6.44 -0.67
CA GLY A 263 27.71 7.01 0.33
C GLY A 263 28.74 6.01 0.85
N ARG A 264 29.40 6.35 1.96
CA ARG A 264 30.36 5.47 2.62
C ARG A 264 29.90 5.17 4.04
N ALA A 265 30.19 3.96 4.50
CA ALA A 265 29.97 3.55 5.88
C ALA A 265 31.26 2.96 6.47
N HIS A 266 31.46 3.25 7.75
CA HIS A 266 32.50 2.65 8.58
C HIS A 266 31.83 1.65 9.50
N LEU A 267 32.12 0.37 9.29
CA LEU A 267 31.44 -0.74 9.94
C LEU A 267 32.39 -1.34 11.00
N PRO A 268 32.19 -1.06 12.30
CA PRO A 268 33.10 -1.54 13.34
C PRO A 268 33.15 -3.05 13.36
N ILE A 269 34.36 -3.63 13.34
CA ILE A 269 34.55 -5.07 13.41
C ILE A 269 34.38 -5.51 14.86
N THR A 270 33.43 -6.42 15.09
CA THR A 270 33.06 -6.96 16.41
C THR A 270 33.48 -8.41 16.62
N GLY A 271 33.85 -9.11 15.53
CA GLY A 271 34.39 -10.46 15.59
C GLY A 271 35.52 -10.63 14.58
N TRP A 272 36.62 -11.22 15.03
CA TRP A 272 37.82 -11.45 14.24
C TRP A 272 38.44 -12.81 14.58
N GLN A 273 38.16 -13.81 13.75
CA GLN A 273 38.75 -15.14 13.85
C GLN A 273 39.39 -15.48 12.50
N PRO A 274 40.73 -15.36 12.37
CA PRO A 274 41.42 -15.62 11.12
C PRO A 274 41.06 -16.97 10.48
N GLY A 275 40.79 -16.95 9.18
CA GLY A 275 40.38 -18.15 8.42
C GLY A 275 39.00 -18.71 8.78
N ARG A 276 38.21 -18.03 9.63
CA ARG A 276 36.95 -18.58 10.17
C ARG A 276 35.79 -17.61 10.17
N GLU A 277 35.91 -16.44 10.81
CA GLU A 277 34.80 -15.51 10.98
C GLU A 277 35.24 -14.05 11.01
N LEU A 278 34.55 -13.21 10.23
CA LEU A 278 34.62 -11.75 10.31
C LEU A 278 33.21 -11.22 10.58
N ALA A 279 33.03 -10.48 11.68
CA ALA A 279 31.73 -9.90 12.03
C ALA A 279 31.85 -8.38 12.24
N PHE A 280 30.84 -7.64 11.80
CA PHE A 280 30.82 -6.17 11.89
C PHE A 280 29.41 -5.65 12.16
N GLN A 281 29.32 -4.48 12.78
CA GLN A 281 28.06 -3.79 13.05
C GLN A 281 27.83 -2.66 12.03
N ILE A 282 26.57 -2.31 11.82
CA ILE A 282 26.16 -1.21 10.93
C ILE A 282 25.45 -0.16 11.79
N PRO A 283 26.20 0.66 12.57
CA PRO A 283 25.60 1.58 13.54
C PRO A 283 24.68 2.62 12.89
N ASN A 284 25.04 3.08 11.69
CA ASN A 284 24.21 3.95 10.86
C ASN A 284 23.99 3.26 9.52
N THR A 285 22.80 2.69 9.32
CA THR A 285 22.42 2.13 8.02
C THR A 285 22.17 3.31 7.06
N PRO A 286 22.92 3.45 5.95
CA PRO A 286 22.59 4.45 4.95
C PRO A 286 21.20 4.17 4.38
N ALA A 287 20.59 5.17 3.71
CA ALA A 287 19.29 4.96 3.08
C ALA A 287 19.32 3.71 2.19
N PRO A 288 18.40 2.74 2.38
CA PRO A 288 18.48 1.43 1.74
C PRO A 288 18.29 1.50 0.23
N MET A 289 17.71 2.60 -0.26
CA MET A 289 17.56 2.88 -1.68
C MET A 289 17.40 4.38 -1.91
N ARG A 290 17.66 4.81 -3.15
CA ARG A 290 17.23 6.10 -3.69
C ARG A 290 16.13 5.82 -4.70
N GLU A 291 14.93 6.28 -4.43
CA GLU A 291 13.80 6.02 -5.32
C GLU A 291 13.97 6.67 -6.69
N LEU A 292 13.47 5.98 -7.70
CA LEU A 292 13.30 6.54 -9.03
C LEU A 292 12.08 7.47 -9.01
N SER A 293 12.32 8.75 -9.27
CA SER A 293 11.29 9.79 -9.31
C SER A 293 11.66 10.86 -10.33
N PRO A 294 10.67 11.46 -11.02
CA PRO A 294 10.90 12.64 -11.84
C PRO A 294 11.23 13.89 -11.00
N TYR A 295 11.00 13.84 -9.67
CA TYR A 295 11.23 14.96 -8.76
C TYR A 295 12.58 14.85 -8.03
N PRO A 296 13.32 15.95 -7.83
CA PRO A 296 14.61 15.94 -7.12
C PRO A 296 14.51 15.55 -5.64
N ARG A 297 13.35 15.84 -5.03
CA ARG A 297 13.02 15.49 -3.64
C ARG A 297 11.69 14.76 -3.63
N ILE A 298 11.66 13.65 -2.91
CA ILE A 298 10.46 12.87 -2.67
C ILE A 298 10.24 12.74 -1.18
N HIS A 299 8.98 12.58 -0.78
CA HIS A 299 8.59 12.41 0.60
C HIS A 299 8.31 10.94 0.87
N ALA A 300 9.36 10.11 0.93
CA ALA A 300 9.29 8.67 1.22
C ALA A 300 9.81 8.35 2.64
N PRO A 301 9.04 8.63 3.71
CA PRO A 301 9.46 8.38 5.10
C PRO A 301 9.92 6.95 5.38
N HIS A 302 9.41 5.93 4.66
CA HIS A 302 9.83 4.54 4.84
C HIS A 302 11.33 4.30 4.57
N LEU A 303 12.00 5.17 3.83
CA LEU A 303 13.45 5.09 3.64
C LEU A 303 14.26 5.47 4.87
N HIS A 304 13.60 6.05 5.89
CA HIS A 304 14.24 6.62 7.07
C HIS A 304 13.66 6.01 8.35
N GLY A 305 14.32 4.94 8.84
CA GLY A 305 14.00 4.33 10.13
C GLY A 305 13.03 3.16 10.09
N TYR A 306 12.56 2.74 8.90
CA TYR A 306 11.70 1.56 8.76
C TYR A 306 12.43 0.29 8.34
N PHE A 307 13.71 0.41 8.00
CA PHE A 307 14.62 -0.69 7.73
C PHE A 307 15.98 -0.37 8.35
N SER A 308 16.55 -1.31 9.10
CA SER A 308 17.88 -1.19 9.69
C SER A 308 18.63 -2.50 9.60
N VAL A 309 19.94 -2.43 9.39
CA VAL A 309 20.83 -3.59 9.46
C VAL A 309 21.58 -3.54 10.79
N ASP A 310 21.50 -4.60 11.59
CA ASP A 310 22.13 -4.65 12.91
C ASP A 310 23.60 -5.12 12.79
N ARG A 311 23.80 -6.23 12.07
CA ARG A 311 25.09 -6.94 12.00
C ARG A 311 25.24 -7.68 10.68
N GLY A 312 26.45 -7.64 10.12
CA GLY A 312 26.91 -8.53 9.06
C GLY A 312 27.95 -9.52 9.58
N THR A 313 28.01 -10.72 8.99
CA THR A 313 28.99 -11.74 9.34
C THR A 313 29.38 -12.56 8.11
N PHE A 314 30.67 -12.72 7.88
CA PHE A 314 31.24 -13.68 6.95
C PHE A 314 31.79 -14.88 7.71
N ARG A 315 31.45 -16.09 7.30
CA ARG A 315 32.02 -17.34 7.82
C ARG A 315 32.67 -18.14 6.72
N LEU A 316 33.84 -18.68 7.01
CA LEU A 316 34.62 -19.54 6.14
C LEU A 316 34.55 -20.96 6.71
N LEU A 317 33.88 -21.84 5.98
CA LEU A 317 33.66 -23.23 6.37
C LEU A 317 34.57 -24.14 5.53
N PRO A 318 35.68 -24.66 6.08
CA PRO A 318 36.58 -25.54 5.34
C PRO A 318 35.83 -26.80 4.87
N GLN A 319 36.18 -27.27 3.68
CA GLN A 319 35.65 -28.50 3.09
C GLN A 319 36.72 -29.59 3.02
N PRO A 320 36.33 -30.89 3.00
CA PRO A 320 37.28 -32.00 2.93
C PRO A 320 38.19 -32.00 1.68
N ASP A 321 37.75 -31.38 0.59
CA ASP A 321 38.51 -31.27 -0.67
C ASP A 321 39.47 -30.06 -0.68
N GLY A 322 39.65 -29.38 0.44
CA GLY A 322 40.49 -28.18 0.56
C GLY A 322 39.81 -26.88 0.10
N SER A 323 38.58 -26.95 -0.43
CA SER A 323 37.79 -25.76 -0.78
C SER A 323 37.13 -25.12 0.44
N THR A 324 36.52 -23.94 0.26
CA THR A 324 35.84 -23.20 1.32
C THR A 324 34.40 -22.92 0.94
N VAL A 325 33.46 -23.17 1.84
CA VAL A 325 32.12 -22.59 1.75
C VAL A 325 32.12 -21.24 2.46
N LEU A 326 31.94 -20.18 1.70
CA LEU A 326 31.84 -18.81 2.21
C LEU A 326 30.37 -18.48 2.45
N GLU A 327 30.02 -18.20 3.70
CA GLU A 327 28.68 -17.81 4.13
C GLU A 327 28.67 -16.32 4.49
N ALA A 328 27.78 -15.54 3.87
CA ALA A 328 27.43 -14.20 4.33
C ALA A 328 26.11 -14.27 5.09
N THR A 329 26.04 -13.63 6.26
CA THR A 329 24.83 -13.51 7.06
C THR A 329 24.58 -12.07 7.44
N THR A 330 23.36 -11.60 7.22
CA THR A 330 22.90 -10.28 7.66
C THR A 330 21.74 -10.43 8.63
N VAL A 331 21.85 -9.73 9.77
CA VAL A 331 20.76 -9.56 10.74
C VAL A 331 20.18 -8.17 10.55
N TYR A 332 18.88 -8.08 10.27
CA TYR A 332 18.20 -6.82 9.96
C TYR A 332 16.84 -6.74 10.63
N ARG A 333 16.25 -5.55 10.64
CA ARG A 333 14.91 -5.27 11.16
C ARG A 333 14.14 -4.41 10.17
N HIS A 334 12.84 -4.63 10.09
CA HIS A 334 11.92 -3.70 9.41
C HIS A 334 10.62 -3.53 10.19
N SER A 335 10.01 -2.36 10.06
CA SER A 335 8.71 -2.00 10.63
C SER A 335 7.60 -1.84 9.57
N ILE A 336 7.85 -2.30 8.34
CA ILE A 336 6.88 -2.26 7.24
C ILE A 336 6.00 -3.52 7.27
N GLY A 337 4.68 -3.33 7.26
CA GLY A 337 3.65 -4.38 7.30
C GLY A 337 2.92 -4.54 5.96
N PRO A 338 2.24 -5.68 5.70
CA PRO A 338 2.29 -6.92 6.44
C PRO A 338 3.70 -7.51 6.42
N ARG A 339 4.20 -7.87 7.60
CA ARG A 339 5.63 -8.23 7.82
C ARG A 339 6.11 -9.34 6.89
N ALA A 340 5.31 -10.39 6.74
CA ALA A 340 5.68 -11.54 5.90
C ALA A 340 5.88 -11.14 4.43
N TYR A 341 5.08 -10.20 3.91
CA TYR A 341 5.19 -9.72 2.54
C TYR A 341 6.48 -8.93 2.33
N TRP A 342 6.75 -7.94 3.19
CA TRP A 342 7.95 -7.11 3.07
C TRP A 342 9.24 -7.83 3.43
N GLN A 343 9.15 -8.90 4.23
CA GLN A 343 10.27 -9.79 4.48
C GLN A 343 10.75 -10.46 3.19
N LEU A 344 9.84 -10.90 2.30
CA LEU A 344 10.23 -11.52 1.02
C LEU A 344 11.12 -10.59 0.20
N TRP A 345 10.73 -9.31 0.11
CA TRP A 345 11.51 -8.29 -0.58
C TRP A 345 12.85 -8.01 0.10
N SER A 346 12.85 -7.90 1.43
CA SER A 346 14.06 -7.65 2.21
C SER A 346 15.07 -8.79 2.07
N ASP A 347 14.61 -10.04 2.22
CA ASP A 347 15.43 -11.25 2.08
C ASP A 347 15.98 -11.37 0.65
N TYR A 348 15.15 -11.13 -0.36
CA TYR A 348 15.57 -11.16 -1.76
C TYR A 348 16.67 -10.12 -2.08
N LEU A 349 16.50 -8.86 -1.67
CA LEU A 349 17.47 -7.80 -1.96
C LEU A 349 18.78 -7.99 -1.20
N LEU A 350 18.71 -8.48 0.04
CA LEU A 350 19.90 -8.80 0.83
C LEU A 350 20.62 -10.04 0.29
N ASP A 351 19.89 -11.06 -0.15
CA ASP A 351 20.49 -12.23 -0.81
C ASP A 351 21.19 -11.84 -2.11
N ASP A 352 20.56 -11.03 -2.97
CA ASP A 352 21.18 -10.53 -4.21
C ASP A 352 22.47 -9.72 -3.92
N MET A 353 22.43 -8.89 -2.87
CA MET A 353 23.61 -8.18 -2.38
C MET A 353 24.70 -9.14 -1.88
N HIS A 354 24.34 -10.16 -1.11
CA HIS A 354 25.29 -11.18 -0.67
C HIS A 354 25.90 -11.93 -1.86
N GLN A 355 25.08 -12.39 -2.81
CA GLN A 355 25.55 -13.11 -4.00
C GLN A 355 26.58 -12.30 -4.76
N ARG A 356 26.32 -11.00 -4.95
CA ARG A 356 27.27 -10.06 -5.57
C ARG A 356 28.61 -10.01 -4.82
N VAL A 357 28.57 -9.84 -3.49
CA VAL A 357 29.79 -9.75 -2.67
C VAL A 357 30.55 -11.07 -2.68
N LEU A 358 29.86 -12.17 -2.41
CA LEU A 358 30.44 -13.52 -2.37
C LEU A 358 31.05 -13.92 -3.71
N THR A 359 30.40 -13.58 -4.83
CA THR A 359 30.92 -13.87 -6.17
C THR A 359 32.21 -13.12 -6.46
N ALA A 360 32.30 -11.84 -6.07
CA ALA A 360 33.55 -11.08 -6.24
C ALA A 360 34.69 -11.65 -5.39
N LEU A 361 34.40 -11.98 -4.12
CA LEU A 361 35.37 -12.63 -3.23
C LEU A 361 35.82 -13.98 -3.78
N LYS A 362 34.91 -14.78 -4.32
CA LYS A 362 35.21 -16.05 -4.98
C LYS A 362 36.16 -15.85 -6.14
N THR A 363 35.81 -14.98 -7.09
CA THR A 363 36.62 -14.73 -8.27
C THR A 363 38.03 -14.31 -7.88
N GLN A 364 38.16 -13.36 -6.96
CA GLN A 364 39.47 -12.88 -6.53
C GLN A 364 40.28 -13.96 -5.79
N ALA A 365 39.65 -14.75 -4.91
CA ALA A 365 40.33 -15.81 -4.16
C ALA A 365 40.73 -17.03 -5.01
N GLU A 366 40.02 -17.31 -6.11
CA GLU A 366 40.36 -18.40 -7.04
C GLU A 366 41.46 -18.02 -8.05
N HIS A 367 41.79 -16.73 -8.14
CA HIS A 367 42.87 -16.20 -8.98
C HIS A 367 44.15 -15.86 -8.21
N GLU A 368 44.14 -15.94 -6.88
CA GLU A 368 45.34 -15.91 -6.02
C GLU A 368 46.01 -17.28 -5.94
#